data_AF-A0A1S8WQJ0-F1
#
_entry.id   AF-A0A1S8WQJ0-F1
#
_cell.length_a   1.000
_cell.length_b   1.000
_cell.length_c   1.000
_cell.angle_alpha   90.00
_cell.angle_beta   90.00
_cell.angle_gamma   90.00
#
_symmetry.space_group_name_H-M   'P 1'
#
loop_
_entity.id
_entity.type
_entity.pdbx_description
1 polymer ?
#
loop_
_entity_poly.entity_id
_entity_poly.type
_entity_poly.pdbx_seq_one_letter_code
_entity_poly.pdbx_strand_id
1 'polypeptide(L)'
;MFQEELRGKGSIGTTKRGIGPTYSSKVTRNGLRMCDFVGNWDAFVTKYNELITYVRRRYPKLDINVQESLLELAAYRQRISPMVCDTVSLMNKLISDPNCEILVEGAQSNMLDVDFGTYPNVTSSNCTVGGACTGLGVPPARIGPVYGVLKAYTTRVGSGPFPTELKDGIGSRLQELGKEWGVTTKRRRRVGWLDTVIVRYAHMINNFSALALTKLDVLDGLEEVFIGRAYVDTETGQELAVPPADSSILERVNVVYDILPGWSETTRGCTSFDQLPEAARQYVLAAERLCGVPIRWIGTGASRDAIIVRDV
;
A
#
# COMPACT_ATOMS: atom_id res chain seq x y z
N MET A 1 -15.66 7.36 11.14
CA MET A 1 -16.55 8.38 10.53
C MET A 1 -16.41 9.70 11.29
N PHE A 2 -16.79 9.75 12.57
CA PHE A 2 -16.65 10.95 13.42
C PHE A 2 -15.27 11.63 13.39
N GLN A 3 -14.17 10.87 13.49
CA GLN A 3 -12.82 11.44 13.40
C GLN A 3 -12.54 12.14 12.06
N GLU A 4 -13.07 11.63 10.95
CA GLU A 4 -12.89 12.24 9.63
C GLU A 4 -13.75 13.49 9.46
N GLU A 5 -14.97 13.48 10.02
CA GLU A 5 -15.86 14.65 10.03
C GLU A 5 -15.27 15.79 10.85
N LEU A 6 -14.72 15.48 12.03
CA LEU A 6 -14.05 16.46 12.88
C LEU A 6 -12.83 17.12 12.22
N ARG A 7 -12.14 16.40 11.32
CA ARG A 7 -11.00 16.94 10.56
C ARG A 7 -11.42 17.89 9.44
N GLY A 8 -12.67 17.86 8.98
CA GLY A 8 -13.17 18.73 7.92
C GLY A 8 -12.27 18.75 6.68
N LYS A 9 -11.71 19.92 6.34
CA LYS A 9 -10.78 20.09 5.20
C LYS A 9 -9.48 19.29 5.34
N GLY A 10 -9.05 18.98 6.56
CA GLY A 10 -7.88 18.14 6.86
C GLY A 10 -8.20 16.65 6.91
N SER A 11 -9.31 16.20 6.32
CA SER A 11 -9.69 14.79 6.27
C SER A 11 -8.60 13.96 5.58
N ILE A 12 -8.24 12.82 6.18
CA ILE A 12 -7.24 11.90 5.63
C ILE A 12 -7.81 11.15 4.41
N GLY A 13 -9.13 10.99 4.37
CA GLY A 13 -9.80 10.17 3.37
C GLY A 13 -9.59 8.68 3.66
N THR A 14 -9.77 8.27 4.92
CA THR A 14 -9.71 6.86 5.34
C THR A 14 -10.74 5.99 4.61
N THR A 15 -10.58 4.68 4.68
CA THR A 15 -11.57 3.72 4.16
C THR A 15 -12.86 3.67 4.98
N LYS A 16 -12.90 4.36 6.13
CA LYS A 16 -13.98 4.33 7.13
C LYS A 16 -14.29 2.92 7.68
N ARG A 17 -13.34 1.98 7.58
CA ARG A 17 -13.47 0.59 8.10
C ARG A 17 -12.98 0.39 9.53
N GLY A 18 -12.72 1.47 10.28
CA GLY A 18 -12.31 1.38 11.69
C GLY A 18 -10.83 1.06 11.95
N ILE A 19 -9.99 0.95 10.92
CA ILE A 19 -8.56 0.57 11.05
C ILE A 19 -7.81 1.47 12.06
N GLY A 20 -7.84 2.78 11.89
CA GLY A 20 -7.15 3.72 12.78
C GLY A 20 -7.63 3.63 14.24
N PRO A 21 -8.94 3.71 14.51
CA PRO A 21 -9.48 3.48 15.86
C PRO A 21 -9.05 2.14 16.48
N THR A 22 -9.04 1.05 15.72
CA THR A 22 -8.60 -0.27 16.22
C THR A 22 -7.11 -0.27 16.60
N TYR A 23 -6.23 0.27 15.76
CA TYR A 23 -4.81 0.39 16.09
C TYR A 23 -4.56 1.35 17.27
N SER A 24 -5.35 2.42 17.38
CA SER A 24 -5.30 3.31 18.55
C SER A 24 -5.69 2.58 19.84
N SER A 25 -6.73 1.75 19.82
CA SER A 25 -7.09 0.90 20.97
C SER A 25 -6.02 -0.14 21.31
N LYS A 26 -5.37 -0.73 20.31
CA LYS A 26 -4.22 -1.65 20.51
C LYS A 26 -3.11 -0.96 21.29
N VAL A 27 -2.68 0.23 20.86
CA VAL A 27 -1.59 0.98 21.51
C VAL A 27 -2.01 1.55 22.87
N THR A 28 -3.28 1.94 23.02
CA THR A 28 -3.86 2.37 24.31
C THR A 28 -3.98 1.19 25.30
N ARG A 29 -3.89 -0.05 24.81
CA ARG A 29 -4.04 -1.31 25.56
C ARG A 29 -5.44 -1.50 26.14
N ASN A 30 -6.46 -0.98 25.45
CA ASN A 30 -7.87 -1.21 25.79
C ASN A 30 -8.64 -2.01 24.71
N GLY A 31 -7.96 -2.41 23.64
CA GLY A 31 -8.55 -3.22 22.57
C GLY A 31 -8.77 -4.67 22.97
N LEU A 32 -9.73 -5.31 22.29
CA LEU A 32 -10.00 -6.75 22.39
C LEU A 32 -9.19 -7.52 21.35
N ARG A 33 -8.66 -8.68 21.71
CA ARG A 33 -7.91 -9.56 20.81
C ARG A 33 -8.67 -10.86 20.52
N MET A 34 -8.22 -11.61 19.51
CA MET A 34 -8.82 -12.90 19.16
C MET A 34 -8.84 -13.89 20.33
N CYS A 35 -7.83 -13.87 21.21
CA CYS A 35 -7.80 -14.71 22.40
C CYS A 35 -8.92 -14.38 23.40
N ASP A 36 -9.27 -13.09 23.56
CA ASP A 36 -10.40 -12.67 24.39
C ASP A 36 -11.70 -13.18 23.75
N PHE A 37 -11.82 -13.02 22.43
CA PHE A 37 -13.01 -13.36 21.66
C PHE A 37 -13.35 -14.86 21.67
N VAL A 38 -12.36 -15.74 21.47
CA VAL A 38 -12.61 -17.20 21.46
C VAL A 38 -12.60 -17.82 22.85
N GLY A 39 -11.96 -17.16 23.82
CA GLY A 39 -11.80 -17.62 25.20
C GLY A 39 -13.09 -17.61 26.03
N ASN A 40 -13.04 -17.12 27.27
CA ASN A 40 -14.23 -17.03 28.12
C ASN A 40 -15.17 -15.92 27.61
N TRP A 41 -16.39 -16.31 27.23
CA TRP A 41 -17.38 -15.39 26.65
C TRP A 41 -17.83 -14.29 27.60
N ASP A 42 -18.08 -14.62 28.87
CA ASP A 42 -18.56 -13.65 29.85
C ASP A 42 -17.47 -12.60 30.11
N ALA A 43 -16.21 -13.04 30.19
CA ALA A 43 -15.07 -12.12 30.29
C ALA A 43 -14.94 -11.22 29.04
N PHE A 44 -15.19 -11.75 27.84
CA PHE A 44 -15.24 -10.95 26.62
C PHE A 44 -16.35 -9.91 26.67
N VAL A 45 -17.57 -10.30 27.07
CA VAL A 45 -18.72 -9.41 27.21
C VAL A 45 -18.44 -8.27 28.20
N THR A 46 -17.81 -8.56 29.33
CA THR A 46 -17.38 -7.52 30.30
C THR A 46 -16.44 -6.52 29.65
N LYS A 47 -15.34 -6.98 29.03
CA LYS A 47 -14.36 -6.09 28.38
C LYS A 47 -14.96 -5.33 27.20
N TYR A 48 -15.90 -5.94 26.46
CA TYR A 48 -16.62 -5.29 25.37
C TYR A 48 -17.46 -4.10 25.87
N ASN A 49 -18.20 -4.28 26.97
CA ASN A 49 -18.99 -3.21 27.58
C ASN A 49 -18.11 -2.07 28.12
N GLU A 50 -16.95 -2.39 28.70
CA GLU A 50 -15.96 -1.40 29.13
C GLU A 50 -15.42 -0.59 27.93
N LEU A 51 -15.07 -1.26 26.83
CA LEU A 51 -14.61 -0.60 25.61
C LEU A 51 -15.71 0.29 25.02
N ILE A 52 -16.95 -0.17 24.95
CA ILE A 52 -18.09 0.63 24.48
C ILE A 52 -18.28 1.87 25.37
N THR A 53 -18.18 1.71 26.69
CA THR A 53 -18.25 2.84 27.64
C THR A 53 -17.15 3.86 27.37
N TYR A 54 -15.92 3.39 27.18
CA TYR A 54 -14.77 4.24 26.84
C TYR A 54 -15.00 5.01 25.53
N VAL A 55 -15.46 4.31 24.47
CA VAL A 55 -15.67 4.92 23.16
C VAL A 55 -16.84 5.91 23.18
N ARG A 56 -17.96 5.60 23.86
CA ARG A 56 -19.12 6.51 23.99
C ARG A 56 -18.76 7.81 24.70
N ARG A 57 -17.87 7.79 25.70
CA ARG A 57 -17.37 9.03 26.34
C ARG A 57 -16.63 9.93 25.35
N ARG A 58 -15.88 9.34 24.42
CA ARG A 58 -15.13 10.08 23.39
C ARG A 58 -16.00 10.50 22.21
N TYR A 59 -17.02 9.72 21.88
CA TYR A 59 -17.95 9.96 20.79
C TYR A 59 -19.39 9.85 21.31
N PRO A 60 -19.94 10.90 21.96
CA PRO A 60 -21.28 10.85 22.56
C PRO A 60 -22.41 10.60 21.56
N LYS A 61 -22.17 10.89 20.28
CA LYS A 61 -23.11 10.63 19.17
C LYS A 61 -23.04 9.20 18.63
N LEU A 62 -22.14 8.36 19.14
CA LEU A 62 -22.02 6.98 18.71
C LEU A 62 -23.17 6.16 19.30
N ASP A 63 -24.13 5.84 18.46
CA ASP A 63 -25.21 4.92 18.78
C ASP A 63 -24.80 3.49 18.39
N ILE A 64 -24.81 2.59 19.37
CA ILE A 64 -24.49 1.17 19.20
C ILE A 64 -25.49 0.37 20.02
N ASN A 65 -26.22 -0.52 19.35
CA ASN A 65 -26.99 -1.56 19.99
C ASN A 65 -26.05 -2.68 20.47
N VAL A 66 -25.71 -2.65 21.77
CA VAL A 66 -24.75 -3.60 22.37
C VAL A 66 -25.26 -5.03 22.29
N GLN A 67 -26.56 -5.25 22.53
CA GLN A 67 -27.14 -6.60 22.52
C GLN A 67 -27.10 -7.21 21.12
N GLU A 68 -27.55 -6.48 20.12
CA GLU A 68 -27.51 -6.92 18.72
C GLU A 68 -26.08 -7.17 18.24
N SER A 69 -25.15 -6.28 18.59
CA SER A 69 -23.74 -6.46 18.26
C SER A 69 -23.13 -7.71 18.93
N LEU A 70 -23.49 -8.00 20.17
CA LEU A 70 -23.03 -9.22 20.85
C LEU A 70 -23.63 -10.49 20.25
N LEU A 71 -24.88 -10.46 19.80
CA LEU A 71 -25.52 -11.57 19.08
C LEU A 71 -24.80 -11.86 17.75
N GLU A 72 -24.48 -10.81 16.99
CA GLU A 72 -23.72 -10.94 15.74
C GLU A 72 -22.31 -11.50 15.99
N LEU A 73 -21.62 -10.96 17.01
CA LEU A 73 -20.31 -11.43 17.44
C LEU A 73 -20.33 -12.89 17.90
N ALA A 74 -21.39 -13.35 18.58
CA ALA A 74 -21.53 -14.74 18.97
C ALA A 74 -21.64 -15.68 17.75
N ALA A 75 -22.38 -15.27 16.72
CA ALA A 75 -22.46 -16.01 15.46
C ALA A 75 -21.10 -16.09 14.74
N TYR A 76 -20.34 -14.99 14.70
CA TYR A 76 -18.98 -14.99 14.16
C TYR A 76 -18.03 -15.86 14.97
N ARG A 77 -18.16 -15.86 16.30
CA ARG A 77 -17.33 -16.66 17.20
C ARG A 77 -17.45 -18.15 16.88
N GLN A 78 -18.65 -18.66 16.67
CA GLN A 78 -18.86 -20.06 16.30
C GLN A 78 -18.09 -20.43 15.01
N ARG A 79 -18.09 -19.54 14.01
CA ARG A 79 -17.43 -19.78 12.73
C ARG A 79 -15.91 -19.65 12.80
N ILE A 80 -15.41 -18.67 13.56
CA ILE A 80 -13.98 -18.29 13.58
C ILE A 80 -13.18 -19.10 14.60
N SER A 81 -13.78 -19.51 15.72
CA SER A 81 -13.05 -20.20 16.81
C SER A 81 -12.24 -21.42 16.35
N PRO A 82 -12.72 -22.29 15.43
CA PRO A 82 -11.93 -23.42 14.93
C PRO A 82 -10.67 -23.05 14.14
N MET A 83 -10.56 -21.80 13.68
CA MET A 83 -9.43 -21.31 12.88
C MET A 83 -8.35 -20.64 13.75
N VAL A 84 -8.62 -20.41 15.03
CA VAL A 84 -7.70 -19.69 15.92
C VAL A 84 -6.69 -20.65 16.52
N CYS A 85 -5.41 -20.31 16.36
CA CYS A 85 -4.29 -21.02 16.96
C CYS A 85 -3.19 -20.05 17.41
N ASP A 86 -2.19 -20.57 18.12
CA ASP A 86 -0.95 -19.83 18.36
C ASP A 86 -0.15 -19.74 17.05
N THR A 87 -0.35 -18.62 16.34
CA THR A 87 0.30 -18.37 15.06
C THR A 87 1.80 -18.15 15.20
N VAL A 88 2.31 -17.67 16.33
CA VAL A 88 3.75 -17.45 16.49
C VAL A 88 4.49 -18.78 16.53
N SER A 89 3.99 -19.74 17.33
CA SER A 89 4.53 -21.10 17.38
C SER A 89 4.39 -21.81 16.03
N LEU A 90 3.23 -21.67 15.37
CA LEU A 90 3.01 -22.25 14.03
C LEU A 90 4.00 -21.69 13.00
N MET A 91 4.13 -20.36 12.91
CA MET A 91 5.02 -19.71 11.95
C MET A 91 6.48 -20.10 12.16
N ASN A 92 6.95 -20.18 13.42
CA ASN A 92 8.33 -20.56 13.72
C ASN A 92 8.61 -22.05 13.45
N LYS A 93 7.60 -22.91 13.58
CA LYS A 93 7.69 -24.30 13.12
C LYS A 93 7.81 -24.36 11.59
N LEU A 94 6.89 -23.71 10.88
CA LEU A 94 6.83 -23.73 9.41
C LEU A 94 8.10 -23.15 8.78
N ILE A 95 8.57 -22.00 9.27
CA ILE A 95 9.76 -21.36 8.70
C ILE A 95 11.02 -22.20 8.89
N SER A 96 11.06 -23.09 9.90
CA SER A 96 12.21 -23.96 10.15
C SER A 96 12.19 -25.25 9.34
N ASP A 97 11.08 -25.54 8.65
CA ASP A 97 10.96 -26.70 7.76
C ASP A 97 11.56 -26.36 6.37
N PRO A 98 12.62 -27.04 5.93
CA PRO A 98 13.25 -26.77 4.63
C PRO A 98 12.34 -27.09 3.43
N ASN A 99 11.24 -27.81 3.63
CA ASN A 99 10.27 -28.12 2.57
C ASN A 99 9.07 -27.17 2.57
N CYS A 100 9.04 -26.17 3.45
CA CYS A 100 7.94 -25.22 3.56
C CYS A 100 8.33 -23.87 2.95
N GLU A 101 7.60 -23.46 1.92
CA GLU A 101 7.68 -22.12 1.36
C GLU A 101 6.58 -21.23 1.95
N ILE A 102 6.98 -20.04 2.41
CA ILE A 102 6.07 -19.06 3.02
C ILE A 102 6.07 -17.80 2.17
N LEU A 103 4.92 -17.46 1.62
CA LEU A 103 4.67 -16.18 0.96
C LEU A 103 3.96 -15.24 1.93
N VAL A 104 4.57 -14.07 2.16
CA VAL A 104 3.96 -13.00 2.97
C VAL A 104 3.36 -11.95 2.05
N GLU A 105 2.04 -11.79 2.10
CA GLU A 105 1.33 -10.73 1.37
C GLU A 105 1.29 -9.45 2.20
N GLY A 106 1.93 -8.39 1.71
CA GLY A 106 1.96 -7.08 2.37
C GLY A 106 0.71 -6.25 2.10
N ALA A 107 0.28 -5.50 3.12
CA ALA A 107 -0.70 -4.43 2.97
C ALA A 107 -0.34 -3.25 3.90
N GLN A 108 -0.54 -1.98 3.53
CA GLN A 108 -0.77 -1.42 2.21
C GLN A 108 0.57 -1.24 1.45
N SER A 109 0.99 -0.01 1.17
CA SER A 109 2.25 0.31 0.49
C SER A 109 3.17 1.16 1.38
N ASN A 110 4.46 1.22 1.05
CA ASN A 110 5.46 2.01 1.80
C ASN A 110 5.02 3.46 2.04
N MET A 111 4.49 4.14 1.03
CA MET A 111 4.07 5.55 1.16
C MET A 111 2.81 5.76 2.01
N LEU A 112 2.16 4.67 2.44
CA LEU A 112 1.07 4.66 3.40
C LEU A 112 1.50 4.10 4.77
N ASP A 113 2.76 3.73 4.95
CA ASP A 113 3.29 3.29 6.24
C ASP A 113 3.11 4.39 7.30
N VAL A 114 2.79 3.99 8.54
CA VAL A 114 2.52 4.95 9.62
C VAL A 114 3.74 5.78 10.02
N ASP A 115 4.94 5.24 9.87
CA ASP A 115 6.20 5.87 10.24
C ASP A 115 6.90 6.48 9.02
N PHE A 116 6.89 5.77 7.89
CA PHE A 116 7.68 6.12 6.70
C PHE A 116 6.85 6.66 5.53
N GLY A 117 5.52 6.72 5.67
CA GLY A 117 4.65 7.26 4.64
C GLY A 117 4.53 8.79 4.68
N THR A 118 3.66 9.33 3.84
CA THR A 118 3.34 10.78 3.83
C THR A 118 2.42 11.15 5.00
N TYR A 119 2.92 11.09 6.24
CA TYR A 119 2.14 11.39 7.44
C TYR A 119 1.61 12.84 7.41
N PRO A 120 0.33 13.08 7.78
CA PRO A 120 -0.64 12.15 8.40
C PRO A 120 -1.50 11.37 7.40
N ASN A 121 -1.29 11.51 6.09
CA ASN A 121 -2.08 10.87 5.04
C ASN A 121 -1.64 9.42 4.76
N VAL A 122 -1.64 8.61 5.83
CA VAL A 122 -1.13 7.23 5.89
C VAL A 122 -2.16 6.28 6.50
N THR A 123 -1.87 4.99 6.50
CA THR A 123 -2.59 4.01 7.32
C THR A 123 -2.09 4.06 8.76
N SER A 124 -2.56 3.16 9.62
CA SER A 124 -2.19 3.12 11.04
C SER A 124 -1.32 1.92 11.40
N SER A 125 -0.70 1.28 10.41
CA SER A 125 0.15 0.11 10.56
C SER A 125 1.45 0.27 9.77
N ASN A 126 2.44 -0.54 10.13
CA ASN A 126 3.65 -0.68 9.33
C ASN A 126 3.37 -1.52 8.09
N CYS A 127 3.66 -0.97 6.92
CA CYS A 127 3.46 -1.55 5.60
C CYS A 127 4.78 -1.99 4.94
N THR A 128 5.87 -1.88 5.69
CA THR A 128 7.23 -2.25 5.30
C THR A 128 7.58 -3.67 5.76
N VAL A 129 8.74 -4.18 5.36
CA VAL A 129 9.24 -5.51 5.74
C VAL A 129 9.32 -5.71 7.27
N GLY A 130 9.53 -4.64 8.04
CA GLY A 130 9.46 -4.69 9.51
C GLY A 130 8.08 -5.08 10.04
N GLY A 131 7.02 -4.76 9.29
CA GLY A 131 5.65 -5.19 9.57
C GLY A 131 5.46 -6.71 9.46
N ALA A 132 6.19 -7.38 8.56
CA ALA A 132 6.16 -8.85 8.47
C ALA A 132 6.75 -9.50 9.74
N CYS A 133 7.86 -8.95 10.25
CA CYS A 133 8.49 -9.46 11.46
C CYS A 133 7.58 -9.29 12.69
N THR A 134 7.12 -8.06 12.92
CA THR A 134 6.30 -7.71 14.09
C THR A 134 4.86 -8.25 14.01
N GLY A 135 4.33 -8.43 12.80
CA GLY A 135 2.97 -8.94 12.56
C GLY A 135 2.84 -10.45 12.61
N LEU A 136 3.89 -11.19 12.22
CA LEU A 136 3.87 -12.66 12.14
C LEU A 136 4.70 -13.36 13.23
N GLY A 137 5.51 -12.61 13.99
CA GLY A 137 6.44 -13.21 14.96
C GLY A 137 7.60 -13.93 14.28
N VAL A 138 8.01 -13.46 13.10
CA VAL A 138 9.12 -14.01 12.32
C VAL A 138 10.42 -13.28 12.68
N PRO A 139 11.53 -13.99 12.98
CA PRO A 139 12.82 -13.35 13.23
C PRO A 139 13.32 -12.59 12.00
N PRO A 140 13.84 -11.35 12.13
CA PRO A 140 14.33 -10.57 10.98
C PRO A 140 15.37 -11.31 10.12
N ALA A 141 16.24 -12.11 10.74
CA ALA A 141 17.25 -12.90 10.05
C ALA A 141 16.69 -14.05 9.17
N ARG A 142 15.38 -14.33 9.25
CA ARG A 142 14.71 -15.37 8.46
C ARG A 142 13.85 -14.78 7.33
N ILE A 143 13.84 -13.47 7.15
CA ILE A 143 13.18 -12.84 5.99
C ILE A 143 13.98 -13.20 4.73
N GLY A 144 13.29 -13.79 3.77
CA GLY A 144 13.83 -14.13 2.46
C GLY A 144 13.85 -12.94 1.49
N PRO A 145 13.88 -13.21 0.18
CA PRO A 145 13.80 -12.16 -0.83
C PRO A 145 12.56 -11.28 -0.66
N VAL A 146 12.74 -9.96 -0.81
CA VAL A 146 11.66 -8.97 -0.71
C VAL A 146 11.37 -8.40 -2.09
N TYR A 147 10.13 -8.48 -2.53
CA TYR A 147 9.76 -8.03 -3.88
C TYR A 147 8.92 -6.75 -3.81
N GLY A 148 9.39 -5.69 -4.48
CA GLY A 148 8.67 -4.42 -4.58
C GLY A 148 7.66 -4.47 -5.72
N VAL A 149 6.37 -4.26 -5.43
CA VAL A 149 5.33 -4.15 -6.47
C VAL A 149 5.07 -2.69 -6.76
N LEU A 150 5.36 -2.25 -7.98
CA LEU A 150 5.07 -0.92 -8.47
C LEU A 150 4.19 -0.98 -9.72
N LYS A 151 3.50 0.11 -10.01
CA LYS A 151 2.81 0.31 -11.28
C LYS A 151 3.71 1.12 -12.21
N ALA A 152 3.53 0.99 -13.53
CA ALA A 152 4.17 1.84 -14.53
C ALA A 152 3.75 3.33 -14.45
N TYR A 153 2.90 3.68 -13.50
CA TYR A 153 2.47 5.04 -13.20
C TYR A 153 2.05 5.08 -11.73
N THR A 154 2.02 6.25 -11.12
CA THR A 154 1.72 6.36 -9.69
C THR A 154 0.23 6.58 -9.48
N THR A 155 -0.34 5.98 -8.43
CA THR A 155 -1.74 6.22 -8.05
C THR A 155 -1.90 6.42 -6.56
N ARG A 156 -2.80 7.31 -6.15
CA ARG A 156 -3.09 7.59 -4.75
C ARG A 156 -4.59 7.65 -4.48
N VAL A 157 -5.03 7.11 -3.36
CA VAL A 157 -6.40 7.27 -2.84
C VAL A 157 -6.35 8.09 -1.57
N GLY A 158 -7.23 9.07 -1.46
CA GLY A 158 -7.25 10.00 -0.33
C GLY A 158 -6.42 11.26 -0.58
N SER A 159 -6.41 12.13 0.42
CA SER A 159 -5.70 13.41 0.41
C SER A 159 -4.18 13.22 0.57
N GLY A 160 -3.46 14.33 0.64
CA GLY A 160 -2.02 14.39 0.82
C GLY A 160 -1.25 14.69 -0.47
N PRO A 161 0.04 14.99 -0.35
CA PRO A 161 0.85 15.47 -1.47
C PRO A 161 1.01 14.38 -2.54
N PHE A 162 1.10 14.79 -3.80
CA PHE A 162 1.34 13.89 -4.91
C PHE A 162 2.11 14.63 -6.02
N PRO A 163 3.46 14.69 -5.92
CA PRO A 163 4.28 15.54 -6.80
C PRO A 163 4.12 15.25 -8.29
N THR A 164 3.95 13.98 -8.67
CA THR A 164 3.78 13.57 -10.08
C THR A 164 2.33 13.55 -10.56
N GLU A 165 1.38 14.10 -9.79
CA GLU A 165 -0.05 14.05 -10.12
C GLU A 165 -0.35 14.74 -11.47
N LEU A 166 -1.05 14.02 -12.34
CA LEU A 166 -1.54 14.51 -13.62
C LEU A 166 -2.96 15.06 -13.45
N LYS A 167 -3.13 16.33 -13.83
CA LYS A 167 -4.42 17.05 -13.76
C LYS A 167 -5.00 17.35 -15.14
N ASP A 168 -4.43 16.75 -16.18
CA ASP A 168 -4.76 16.93 -17.59
C ASP A 168 -5.57 15.74 -18.15
N GLY A 169 -5.75 15.74 -19.47
CA GLY A 169 -6.44 14.66 -20.18
C GLY A 169 -5.72 13.31 -20.10
N ILE A 170 -4.39 13.31 -19.99
CA ILE A 170 -3.58 12.09 -19.87
C ILE A 170 -3.89 11.40 -18.53
N GLY A 171 -3.92 12.16 -17.44
CA GLY A 171 -4.30 11.64 -16.12
C GLY A 171 -5.68 10.95 -16.12
N SER A 172 -6.66 11.54 -16.82
CA SER A 172 -8.00 10.95 -16.96
C SER A 172 -7.98 9.67 -17.80
N ARG A 173 -7.25 9.67 -18.93
CA ARG A 173 -7.08 8.48 -19.80
C ARG A 173 -6.48 7.30 -19.04
N LEU A 174 -5.35 7.51 -18.34
CA LEU A 174 -4.66 6.45 -17.59
C LEU A 174 -5.54 5.84 -16.50
N GLN A 175 -6.35 6.67 -15.87
CA GLN A 175 -7.25 6.24 -14.82
C GLN A 175 -8.40 5.38 -15.35
N GLU A 176 -8.96 5.72 -16.52
CA GLU A 176 -10.00 4.94 -17.19
C GLU A 176 -9.46 3.58 -17.66
N LEU A 177 -8.37 3.59 -18.43
CA LEU A 177 -7.73 2.38 -18.93
C LEU A 177 -7.25 1.48 -17.79
N GLY A 178 -6.62 2.07 -16.79
CA GLY A 178 -6.10 1.37 -15.62
C GLY A 178 -7.17 0.89 -14.63
N LYS A 179 -8.46 1.19 -14.85
CA LYS A 179 -9.53 0.87 -13.91
C LYS A 179 -9.23 1.37 -12.49
N GLU A 180 -8.78 2.62 -12.38
CA GLU A 180 -8.29 3.20 -11.14
C GLU A 180 -9.42 3.73 -10.23
N TRP A 181 -10.20 2.78 -9.72
CA TRP A 181 -11.21 2.97 -8.69
C TRP A 181 -10.89 2.14 -7.44
N GLY A 182 -11.06 2.74 -6.26
CA GLY A 182 -10.84 2.06 -5.00
C GLY A 182 -11.89 0.98 -4.77
N VAL A 183 -11.48 -0.28 -4.61
CA VAL A 183 -12.38 -1.43 -4.47
C VAL A 183 -13.34 -1.27 -3.29
N THR A 184 -12.84 -0.80 -2.15
CA THR A 184 -13.65 -0.64 -0.93
C THR A 184 -14.53 0.60 -0.94
N THR A 185 -13.97 1.74 -1.36
CA THR A 185 -14.65 3.05 -1.23
C THR A 185 -15.35 3.51 -2.49
N LYS A 186 -15.12 2.83 -3.63
CA LYS A 186 -15.49 3.25 -4.99
C LYS A 186 -14.97 4.64 -5.42
N ARG A 187 -14.12 5.27 -4.60
CA ARG A 187 -13.48 6.55 -4.91
C ARG A 187 -12.49 6.41 -6.06
N ARG A 188 -12.54 7.39 -6.96
CA ARG A 188 -11.59 7.61 -8.06
C ARG A 188 -10.18 7.82 -7.49
N ARG A 189 -9.16 7.10 -7.98
CA ARG A 189 -7.76 7.28 -7.54
C ARG A 189 -7.14 8.45 -8.29
N ARG A 190 -6.37 9.31 -7.64
CA ARG A 190 -5.50 10.27 -8.33
C ARG A 190 -4.43 9.49 -9.09
N VAL A 191 -4.03 9.98 -10.26
CA VAL A 191 -3.06 9.34 -11.15
C VAL A 191 -1.95 10.31 -11.47
N GLY A 192 -0.73 9.81 -11.61
CA GLY A 192 0.45 10.58 -11.91
C GLY A 192 1.51 9.73 -12.60
N TRP A 193 2.56 10.36 -13.10
CA TRP A 193 3.69 9.64 -13.70
C TRP A 193 4.40 8.73 -12.69
N LEU A 194 5.17 7.76 -13.20
CA LEU A 194 6.03 6.93 -12.35
C LEU A 194 6.99 7.83 -11.59
N ASP A 195 7.06 7.64 -10.28
CA ASP A 195 7.91 8.40 -9.39
C ASP A 195 8.99 7.49 -8.82
N THR A 196 10.21 7.64 -9.32
CA THR A 196 11.34 6.79 -8.88
C THR A 196 11.96 7.27 -7.58
N VAL A 197 11.70 8.51 -7.15
CA VAL A 197 12.16 9.04 -5.86
C VAL A 197 11.52 8.27 -4.73
N ILE A 198 10.19 8.06 -4.79
CA ILE A 198 9.47 7.27 -3.79
C ILE A 198 9.82 5.77 -3.87
N VAL A 199 10.16 5.24 -5.05
CA VAL A 199 10.55 3.83 -5.21
C VAL A 199 11.94 3.59 -4.61
N ARG A 200 12.92 4.48 -4.86
CA ARG A 200 14.24 4.41 -4.22
C ARG A 200 14.13 4.53 -2.70
N TYR A 201 13.29 5.44 -2.21
CA TYR A 201 13.02 5.57 -0.78
C TYR A 201 12.39 4.29 -0.18
N ALA A 202 11.42 3.69 -0.86
CA ALA A 202 10.85 2.41 -0.44
C ALA A 202 11.89 1.28 -0.48
N HIS A 203 12.77 1.26 -1.49
CA HIS A 203 13.87 0.30 -1.58
C HIS A 203 14.86 0.45 -0.42
N MET A 204 15.23 1.68 -0.05
CA MET A 204 16.11 1.95 1.09
C MET A 204 15.57 1.35 2.40
N ILE A 205 14.25 1.34 2.59
CA ILE A 205 13.61 0.80 3.80
C ILE A 205 13.43 -0.72 3.73
N ASN A 206 13.07 -1.25 2.56
CA ASN A 206 12.63 -2.64 2.41
C ASN A 206 13.69 -3.58 1.82
N ASN A 207 14.79 -3.03 1.31
CA ASN A 207 15.88 -3.74 0.64
C ASN A 207 15.38 -4.74 -0.42
N PHE A 208 14.61 -4.24 -1.40
CA PHE A 208 14.04 -5.07 -2.45
C PHE A 208 15.10 -5.88 -3.21
N SER A 209 14.87 -7.18 -3.34
CA SER A 209 15.66 -8.09 -4.17
C SER A 209 15.33 -7.93 -5.65
N ALA A 210 14.05 -7.68 -5.98
CA ALA A 210 13.60 -7.38 -7.33
C ALA A 210 12.28 -6.61 -7.30
N LEU A 211 11.93 -6.02 -8.43
CA LEU A 211 10.68 -5.29 -8.66
C LEU A 211 9.75 -6.05 -9.61
N ALA A 212 8.45 -5.91 -9.35
CA ALA A 212 7.38 -6.26 -10.27
C ALA A 212 6.71 -4.97 -10.79
N LEU A 213 6.99 -4.61 -12.05
CA LEU A 213 6.41 -3.45 -12.73
C LEU A 213 5.08 -3.86 -13.36
N THR A 214 3.97 -3.38 -12.82
CA THR A 214 2.63 -3.77 -13.25
C THR A 214 1.99 -2.72 -14.15
N LYS A 215 1.01 -3.14 -14.96
CA LYS A 215 0.18 -2.26 -15.78
C LYS A 215 0.95 -1.46 -16.82
N LEU A 216 1.95 -2.07 -17.45
CA LEU A 216 2.65 -1.44 -18.58
C LEU A 216 1.69 -1.16 -19.74
N ASP A 217 0.71 -2.05 -19.95
CA ASP A 217 -0.34 -1.98 -20.97
C ASP A 217 -1.23 -0.74 -20.88
N VAL A 218 -1.26 -0.06 -19.73
CA VAL A 218 -2.04 1.16 -19.55
C VAL A 218 -1.36 2.38 -20.19
N LEU A 219 -0.05 2.30 -20.45
CA LEU A 219 0.70 3.35 -21.13
C LEU A 219 0.66 3.23 -22.66
N ASP A 220 0.10 2.14 -23.20
CA ASP A 220 -0.04 1.92 -24.65
C ASP A 220 -0.77 3.10 -25.33
N GLY A 221 -0.25 3.53 -26.47
CA GLY A 221 -0.80 4.60 -27.31
C GLY A 221 -0.50 6.02 -26.82
N LEU A 222 0.48 6.22 -25.95
CA LEU A 222 0.99 7.55 -25.60
C LEU A 222 2.11 7.94 -26.56
N GLU A 223 2.23 9.25 -26.87
CA GLU A 223 3.34 9.78 -27.69
C GLU A 223 4.63 9.92 -26.88
N GLU A 224 4.51 10.30 -25.62
CA GLU A 224 5.62 10.44 -24.67
C GLU A 224 5.20 9.89 -23.30
N VAL A 225 6.17 9.35 -22.58
CA VAL A 225 6.01 8.87 -21.21
C VAL A 225 7.10 9.46 -20.32
N PHE A 226 6.71 9.85 -19.11
CA PHE A 226 7.56 10.61 -18.21
C PHE A 226 7.87 9.79 -16.96
N ILE A 227 9.10 9.88 -16.48
CA ILE A 227 9.52 9.28 -15.21
C ILE A 227 10.07 10.38 -14.31
N GLY A 228 9.43 10.61 -13.16
CA GLY A 228 9.93 11.52 -12.14
C GLY A 228 11.19 10.93 -11.50
N ARG A 229 12.33 11.59 -11.72
CA ARG A 229 13.65 11.11 -11.27
C ARG A 229 14.21 11.81 -10.05
N ALA A 230 13.85 13.07 -9.82
CA ALA A 230 14.32 13.86 -8.68
C ALA A 230 13.27 14.90 -8.28
N TYR A 231 13.39 15.41 -7.06
CA TYR A 231 12.62 16.54 -6.57
C TYR A 231 13.55 17.72 -6.34
N VAL A 232 13.06 18.92 -6.62
CA VAL A 232 13.73 20.18 -6.26
C VAL A 232 12.79 20.95 -5.35
N ASP A 233 13.24 21.28 -4.14
CA ASP A 233 12.51 22.20 -3.27
C ASP A 233 12.53 23.59 -3.92
N THR A 234 11.35 24.12 -4.24
CA THR A 234 11.19 25.40 -4.94
C THR A 234 11.60 26.61 -4.10
N GLU A 235 11.64 26.46 -2.77
CA GLU A 235 12.03 27.55 -1.86
C GLU A 235 13.55 27.63 -1.71
N THR A 236 14.21 26.48 -1.57
CA THR A 236 15.67 26.42 -1.31
C THR A 236 16.50 26.17 -2.57
N GLY A 237 15.88 25.70 -3.65
CA GLY A 237 16.56 25.25 -4.87
C GLY A 237 17.32 23.93 -4.71
N GLN A 238 17.23 23.27 -3.55
CA GLN A 238 17.97 22.04 -3.27
C GLN A 238 17.30 20.83 -3.94
N GLU A 239 18.12 19.97 -4.56
CA GLU A 239 17.68 18.66 -5.01
C GLU A 239 17.53 17.72 -3.80
N LEU A 240 16.36 17.07 -3.69
CA LEU A 240 16.04 16.14 -2.63
C LEU A 240 16.17 14.70 -3.15
N ALA A 241 17.12 13.96 -2.58
CA ALA A 241 17.36 12.56 -2.95
C ALA A 241 16.25 11.60 -2.46
N VAL A 242 15.47 12.03 -1.45
CA VAL A 242 14.38 11.27 -0.83
C VAL A 242 13.17 12.20 -0.62
N PRO A 243 11.93 11.67 -0.56
CA PRO A 243 10.78 12.47 -0.20
C PRO A 243 10.97 13.09 1.19
N PRO A 244 10.77 14.40 1.36
CA PRO A 244 10.86 15.03 2.68
C PRO A 244 9.76 14.51 3.62
N ALA A 245 10.09 14.38 4.90
CA ALA A 245 9.13 13.97 5.93
C ALA A 245 8.05 15.04 6.19
N ASP A 246 8.39 16.31 5.98
CA ASP A 246 7.44 17.42 6.08
C ASP A 246 6.60 17.51 4.79
N SER A 247 5.30 17.26 4.95
CA SER A 247 4.34 17.32 3.85
C SER A 247 4.29 18.69 3.18
N SER A 248 4.54 19.79 3.89
CA SER A 248 4.56 21.14 3.31
C SER A 248 5.74 21.35 2.35
N ILE A 249 6.86 20.67 2.60
CA ILE A 249 7.99 20.62 1.66
C ILE A 249 7.60 19.76 0.46
N LEU A 250 7.02 18.59 0.69
CA LEU A 250 6.58 17.69 -0.38
C LEU A 250 5.52 18.32 -1.30
N GLU A 251 4.67 19.22 -0.81
CA GLU A 251 3.65 19.91 -1.61
C GLU A 251 4.23 20.93 -2.58
N ARG A 252 5.40 21.50 -2.28
CA ARG A 252 6.00 22.56 -3.09
C ARG A 252 7.17 22.08 -3.96
N VAL A 253 7.52 20.79 -3.93
CA VAL A 253 8.61 20.31 -4.79
C VAL A 253 8.23 20.39 -6.25
N ASN A 254 9.20 20.77 -7.09
CA ASN A 254 9.12 20.53 -8.52
C ASN A 254 9.73 19.16 -8.84
N VAL A 255 9.05 18.40 -9.69
CA VAL A 255 9.57 17.11 -10.16
C VAL A 255 10.44 17.33 -11.40
N VAL A 256 11.62 16.72 -11.39
CA VAL A 256 12.47 16.61 -12.57
C VAL A 256 12.16 15.31 -13.29
N TYR A 257 11.83 15.38 -14.57
CA TYR A 257 11.41 14.24 -15.38
C TYR A 257 12.48 13.83 -16.39
N ASP A 258 12.61 12.51 -16.60
CA ASP A 258 13.12 11.96 -17.85
C ASP A 258 11.94 11.78 -18.81
N ILE A 259 12.06 12.32 -20.02
CA ILE A 259 11.06 12.21 -21.08
C ILE A 259 11.53 11.12 -22.05
N LEU A 260 10.67 10.14 -22.28
CA LEU A 260 10.94 8.99 -23.13
C LEU A 260 9.88 8.92 -24.24
N PRO A 261 10.24 8.41 -25.43
CA PRO A 261 9.25 8.15 -26.46
C PRO A 261 8.22 7.14 -25.94
N GLY A 262 6.95 7.40 -26.21
CA GLY A 262 5.88 6.44 -26.02
C GLY A 262 5.82 5.43 -27.16
N TRP A 263 4.77 4.63 -27.18
CA TRP A 263 4.56 3.58 -28.17
C TRP A 263 3.09 3.50 -28.58
N SER A 264 2.85 3.19 -29.84
CA SER A 264 1.49 3.07 -30.41
C SER A 264 0.93 1.66 -30.32
N GLU A 265 1.84 0.68 -30.34
CA GLU A 265 1.59 -0.74 -30.37
C GLU A 265 1.09 -1.24 -29.02
N THR A 266 0.38 -2.37 -28.99
CA THR A 266 -0.03 -2.93 -27.72
C THR A 266 1.07 -3.76 -27.08
N THR A 267 1.28 -3.59 -25.78
CA THR A 267 2.09 -4.49 -24.96
C THR A 267 1.26 -5.64 -24.40
N ARG A 268 -0.07 -5.63 -24.60
CA ARG A 268 -0.98 -6.60 -24.00
C ARG A 268 -0.75 -8.00 -24.54
N GLY A 269 -0.53 -8.94 -23.62
CA GLY A 269 -0.31 -10.34 -23.98
C GLY A 269 1.12 -10.66 -24.41
N CYS A 270 2.04 -9.69 -24.39
CA CYS A 270 3.47 -9.98 -24.48
C CYS A 270 3.87 -10.88 -23.29
N THR A 271 4.60 -11.96 -23.60
CA THR A 271 5.05 -13.01 -22.67
C THR A 271 6.57 -13.09 -22.55
N SER A 272 7.30 -12.39 -23.44
CA SER A 272 8.75 -12.21 -23.35
C SER A 272 9.13 -10.74 -23.55
N PHE A 273 10.30 -10.36 -23.04
CA PHE A 273 10.78 -8.97 -23.09
C PHE A 273 10.97 -8.47 -24.53
N ASP A 274 11.44 -9.35 -25.42
CA ASP A 274 11.70 -9.03 -26.83
C ASP A 274 10.42 -8.83 -27.65
N GLN A 275 9.26 -9.29 -27.14
CA GLN A 275 7.95 -9.01 -27.75
C GLN A 275 7.44 -7.60 -27.47
N LEU A 276 8.01 -6.89 -26.49
CA LEU A 276 7.62 -5.50 -26.22
C LEU A 276 8.12 -4.57 -27.34
N PRO A 277 7.38 -3.50 -27.69
CA PRO A 277 7.89 -2.43 -28.53
C PRO A 277 9.20 -1.87 -27.97
N GLU A 278 10.09 -1.39 -28.85
CA GLU A 278 11.39 -0.88 -28.43
C GLU A 278 11.27 0.24 -27.39
N ALA A 279 10.38 1.20 -27.60
CA ALA A 279 10.13 2.29 -26.65
C ALA A 279 9.61 1.78 -25.29
N ALA A 280 8.79 0.72 -25.27
CA ALA A 280 8.33 0.10 -24.03
C ALA A 280 9.48 -0.60 -23.29
N ARG A 281 10.39 -1.28 -24.02
CA ARG A 281 11.61 -1.84 -23.42
C ARG A 281 12.48 -0.74 -22.82
N GLN A 282 12.68 0.36 -23.54
CA GLN A 282 13.45 1.51 -23.06
C GLN A 282 12.84 2.12 -21.80
N TYR A 283 11.51 2.20 -21.72
CA TYR A 283 10.82 2.62 -20.50
C TYR A 283 11.13 1.72 -19.30
N VAL A 284 11.04 0.39 -19.48
CA VAL A 284 11.34 -0.58 -18.41
C VAL A 284 12.80 -0.46 -17.97
N LEU A 285 13.75 -0.39 -18.90
CA LEU A 285 15.18 -0.27 -18.61
C LEU A 285 15.52 1.07 -17.93
N ALA A 286 14.87 2.16 -18.34
CA ALA A 286 15.02 3.46 -17.69
C ALA A 286 14.48 3.43 -16.25
N ALA A 287 13.31 2.84 -16.03
CA ALA A 287 12.74 2.66 -14.69
C ALA A 287 13.64 1.81 -13.80
N GLU A 288 14.16 0.69 -14.32
CA GLU A 288 15.11 -0.20 -13.62
C GLU A 288 16.37 0.56 -13.20
N ARG A 289 17.00 1.28 -14.14
CA ARG A 289 18.18 2.10 -13.88
C ARG A 289 17.94 3.18 -12.83
N LEU A 290 16.81 3.89 -12.92
CA LEU A 290 16.47 4.99 -12.00
C LEU A 290 16.07 4.49 -10.62
N CYS A 291 15.50 3.29 -10.50
CA CYS A 291 15.19 2.67 -9.23
C CYS A 291 16.44 2.03 -8.58
N GLY A 292 17.40 1.59 -9.39
CA GLY A 292 18.59 0.86 -8.91
C GLY A 292 18.28 -0.56 -8.44
N VAL A 293 17.17 -1.14 -8.89
CA VAL A 293 16.70 -2.49 -8.50
C VAL A 293 16.22 -3.22 -9.76
N PRO A 294 16.60 -4.49 -9.96
CA PRO A 294 16.17 -5.24 -11.15
C PRO A 294 14.65 -5.39 -11.22
N ILE A 295 14.07 -5.16 -12.40
CA ILE A 295 12.65 -5.39 -12.71
C ILE A 295 12.52 -6.80 -13.28
N ARG A 296 12.18 -7.75 -12.41
CA ARG A 296 12.07 -9.17 -12.77
C ARG A 296 10.74 -9.52 -13.41
N TRP A 297 9.66 -8.87 -12.97
CA TRP A 297 8.31 -9.13 -13.49
C TRP A 297 7.72 -7.90 -14.16
N ILE A 298 7.13 -8.08 -15.33
CA ILE A 298 6.45 -6.99 -16.06
C ILE A 298 5.03 -7.44 -16.38
N GLY A 299 4.04 -6.77 -15.78
CA GLY A 299 2.62 -7.04 -16.03
C GLY A 299 2.15 -6.36 -17.31
N THR A 300 1.68 -7.17 -18.26
CA THR A 300 1.19 -6.78 -19.58
C THR A 300 -0.34 -6.94 -19.69
N GLY A 301 -1.03 -7.03 -18.57
CA GLY A 301 -2.48 -7.10 -18.52
C GLY A 301 -3.02 -7.54 -17.16
N ALA A 302 -4.34 -7.69 -17.08
CA ALA A 302 -5.03 -8.06 -15.84
C ALA A 302 -5.12 -9.59 -15.61
N SER A 303 -4.81 -10.41 -16.61
CA SER A 303 -4.82 -11.88 -16.48
C SER A 303 -3.62 -12.36 -15.67
N ARG A 304 -3.75 -13.51 -15.00
CA ARG A 304 -2.65 -14.16 -14.27
C ARG A 304 -1.44 -14.46 -15.16
N ASP A 305 -1.72 -14.80 -16.42
CA ASP A 305 -0.68 -15.21 -17.39
C ASP A 305 -0.13 -14.02 -18.20
N ALA A 306 -0.66 -12.80 -17.99
CA ALA A 306 -0.20 -11.59 -18.66
C ALA A 306 1.00 -10.97 -17.92
N ILE A 307 2.07 -11.75 -17.80
CA ILE A 307 3.28 -11.38 -17.08
C ILE A 307 4.53 -11.87 -17.82
N ILE A 308 5.48 -10.98 -18.02
CA ILE A 308 6.82 -11.31 -18.52
C ILE A 308 7.71 -11.58 -17.30
N VAL A 309 8.51 -12.64 -17.35
CA VAL A 309 9.53 -12.96 -16.35
C VAL A 309 10.91 -12.80 -16.99
N ARG A 310 11.75 -11.95 -16.40
CA ARG A 310 13.15 -11.73 -16.80
C ARG A 310 14.11 -12.49 -15.89
N ASP A 311 15.24 -12.93 -16.45
CA ASP A 311 16.35 -13.52 -15.69
C ASP A 311 17.35 -12.41 -15.35
N VAL A 312 17.11 -11.77 -14.20
CA VAL A 312 17.85 -10.60 -13.67
C VAL A 312 18.01 -10.70 -12.15
#